data_AF-A0AAD9YUZ0-F1
#
_entry.id   AF-A0AAD9YUZ0-F1
#
_cell.length_a   1.000
_cell.length_b   1.000
_cell.length_c   1.000
_cell.angle_alpha   90.00
_cell.angle_beta   90.00
_cell.angle_gamma   90.00
#
_symmetry.space_group_name_H-M   'P 1'
#
loop_
_entity.id
_entity.type
_entity.pdbx_description
1 polymer ?
#
loop_
_entity_poly.entity_id
_entity_poly.type
_entity_poly.pdbx_seq_one_letter_code
_entity_poly.pdbx_strand_id
1 'polypeptide(L)'
;MDDYTVGCVCALPLEMAAARAMLDELHPNPPLQDPADHNCYTLGQMQGHNVVIACLPAGVFGTTSAATVAKDMLRTFRNIRFGLMVGVGGGVPSEEDDIRLGDVIVSKPSGTSGGVIQYDLGKAVQGGGFERVGTLNAPPQVLLTALGSLEARHMCGDSQIPQFLSDFVRRYPKMRSSFGHQGAGYDSLFSAEYDHVGSEPTCEHCDDRQTVQRVSRDDADPVVHYGIIGSGNSVIKDARTRDRLRREYKVLCFEMEAAGLMQEFPCLVIRGVCDYADSHKNKKWQGYAAATAAAFAKELLSVISPANVLKQEPVPAVVSDPVLHDLVAATTEAIATQTHSQNIRHQSAEEAKCHQSFKTSQYEKFKNINPDRVEGTCKWVLEHPHFQQWLESSRDDLLWISADPGCGKSVLARSLVEKELSAKAAHNRTVCYFFFKDNEEQNRVAIALCALLHQLFGSQPQLLRHAMDAYYKNGDNLQNEVAELWLPSPNPSSHFHKVEKLDQMLLCFGGDERSDRVSDSAVVSMQVLELRMCTSALDV
;
A
#
# COMPACT_ATOMS: atom_id res chain seq x y z
N MET A 1 6.75 -23.64 -25.83
CA MET A 1 6.72 -23.42 -24.37
C MET A 1 7.68 -24.32 -23.64
N ASP A 2 7.89 -25.54 -24.11
CA ASP A 2 8.72 -26.53 -23.42
C ASP A 2 10.22 -26.22 -23.45
N ASP A 3 10.67 -25.28 -24.28
CA ASP A 3 12.08 -24.88 -24.30
C ASP A 3 12.49 -23.98 -23.12
N TYR A 4 11.54 -23.46 -22.35
CA TYR A 4 11.81 -22.56 -21.21
C TYR A 4 12.02 -23.35 -19.92
N THR A 5 13.19 -23.20 -19.33
CA THR A 5 13.64 -24.02 -18.19
C THR A 5 13.87 -23.22 -16.92
N VAL A 6 13.92 -21.89 -16.99
CA VAL A 6 14.13 -21.02 -15.83
C VAL A 6 12.98 -20.04 -15.71
N GLY A 7 12.30 -20.03 -14.57
CA GLY A 7 11.32 -19.01 -14.23
C GLY A 7 11.95 -17.87 -13.45
N CYS A 8 11.55 -16.63 -13.70
CA CYS A 8 11.99 -15.44 -12.97
C CYS A 8 10.75 -14.65 -12.53
N VAL A 9 10.61 -14.43 -11.23
CA VAL A 9 9.48 -13.68 -10.65
C VAL A 9 9.99 -12.38 -10.04
N CYS A 10 9.36 -11.28 -10.45
CA CYS A 10 9.60 -9.93 -9.93
C CYS A 10 8.34 -9.39 -9.25
N ALA A 11 8.49 -8.63 -8.17
CA ALA A 11 7.37 -8.01 -7.47
C ALA A 11 6.94 -6.68 -8.10
N LEU A 12 7.90 -5.90 -8.60
CA LEU A 12 7.67 -4.56 -9.12
C LEU A 12 8.01 -4.43 -10.60
N PRO A 13 7.31 -3.54 -11.35
CA PRO A 13 7.63 -3.27 -12.76
C PRO A 13 9.09 -2.83 -12.99
N LEU A 14 9.68 -2.10 -12.03
CA LEU A 14 11.10 -1.69 -12.13
C LEU A 14 12.05 -2.90 -12.05
N GLU A 15 11.71 -3.91 -11.24
CA GLU A 15 12.48 -5.13 -11.10
C GLU A 15 12.37 -5.98 -12.36
N MET A 16 11.16 -6.11 -12.91
CA MET A 16 10.94 -6.77 -14.19
C MET A 16 11.68 -6.05 -15.32
N ALA A 17 11.73 -4.72 -15.31
CA ALA A 17 12.47 -3.95 -16.30
C ALA A 17 13.99 -4.22 -16.22
N ALA A 18 14.55 -4.31 -15.01
CA ALA A 18 15.95 -4.68 -14.80
C ALA A 18 16.23 -6.12 -15.27
N ALA A 19 15.40 -7.09 -14.87
CA ALA A 19 15.53 -8.49 -15.28
C ALA A 19 15.43 -8.66 -16.81
N ARG A 20 14.45 -7.99 -17.44
CA ARG A 20 14.27 -7.97 -18.89
C ARG A 20 15.50 -7.41 -19.62
N ALA A 21 16.10 -6.35 -19.09
CA ALA A 21 17.26 -5.73 -19.72
C ALA A 21 18.54 -6.58 -19.63
N MET A 22 18.58 -7.55 -18.71
CA MET A 22 19.68 -8.52 -18.57
C MET A 22 19.60 -9.68 -19.57
N LEU A 23 18.49 -9.85 -20.29
CA LEU A 23 18.37 -10.85 -21.35
C LEU A 23 19.38 -10.57 -22.48
N ASP A 24 20.01 -11.61 -23.00
CA ASP A 24 20.89 -11.55 -24.17
C ASP A 24 20.07 -11.44 -25.46
N GLU A 25 18.93 -12.15 -25.51
CA GLU A 25 17.97 -12.14 -26.60
C GLU A 25 16.55 -12.03 -26.05
N LEU A 26 15.71 -11.22 -26.70
CA LEU A 26 14.27 -11.15 -26.43
C LEU A 26 13.53 -12.05 -27.42
N HIS A 27 12.72 -12.95 -26.90
CA HIS A 27 11.85 -13.81 -27.71
C HIS A 27 10.46 -13.17 -27.86
N PRO A 28 9.69 -13.55 -28.90
CA PRO A 28 8.30 -13.13 -29.04
C PRO A 28 7.43 -13.59 -27.86
N ASN A 29 6.29 -12.91 -27.67
CA ASN A 29 5.30 -13.29 -26.67
C ASN A 29 4.81 -14.74 -26.87
N PRO A 30 4.39 -15.41 -25.79
CA PRO A 30 3.89 -16.77 -25.86
C PRO A 30 2.71 -16.89 -26.86
N PRO A 31 2.76 -17.76 -27.88
CA PRO A 31 1.64 -17.92 -28.81
C PRO A 31 0.40 -18.58 -28.18
N LEU A 32 0.58 -19.34 -27.09
CA LEU A 32 -0.45 -20.11 -26.40
C LEU A 32 -0.20 -20.02 -24.90
N GLN A 33 -1.18 -19.53 -24.14
CA GLN A 33 -1.15 -19.48 -22.69
C GLN A 33 -2.32 -20.30 -22.14
N ASP A 34 -2.15 -20.92 -20.98
CA ASP A 34 -3.26 -21.61 -20.33
C ASP A 34 -4.40 -20.61 -20.06
N PRO A 35 -5.68 -20.92 -20.38
CA PRO A 35 -6.78 -19.97 -20.19
C PRO A 35 -6.98 -19.50 -18.74
N ALA A 36 -6.51 -20.27 -17.76
CA ALA A 36 -6.59 -19.91 -16.35
C ALA A 36 -5.33 -19.21 -15.83
N ASP A 37 -4.32 -19.01 -16.67
CA ASP A 37 -3.12 -18.23 -16.36
C ASP A 37 -3.36 -16.77 -16.76
N HIS A 38 -3.33 -15.86 -15.78
CA HIS A 38 -3.57 -14.43 -15.98
C HIS A 38 -2.29 -13.58 -16.02
N ASN A 39 -1.12 -14.20 -16.03
CA ASN A 39 0.14 -13.47 -16.03
C ASN A 39 0.44 -12.87 -17.40
N CYS A 40 1.27 -11.83 -17.38
CA CYS A 40 1.95 -11.29 -18.56
C CYS A 40 3.43 -11.68 -18.52
N TYR A 41 3.93 -12.29 -19.59
CA TYR A 41 5.30 -12.80 -19.65
C TYR A 41 6.21 -11.97 -20.54
N THR A 42 7.48 -11.87 -20.14
CA THR A 42 8.60 -11.56 -21.03
C THR A 42 9.44 -12.82 -21.20
N LEU A 43 9.70 -13.18 -22.46
CA LEU A 43 10.46 -14.36 -22.82
C LEU A 43 11.80 -13.96 -23.41
N GLY A 44 12.85 -14.73 -23.13
CA GLY A 44 14.15 -14.49 -23.73
C GLY A 44 15.20 -15.51 -23.34
N GLN A 45 16.44 -15.21 -23.69
CA GLN A 45 17.60 -15.99 -23.34
C GLN A 45 18.52 -15.20 -22.40
N MET A 46 19.09 -15.87 -21.40
CA MET A 46 20.10 -15.31 -20.49
C MET A 46 21.19 -16.35 -20.26
N GLN A 47 22.43 -16.05 -20.67
CA GLN A 47 23.58 -16.94 -20.58
C GLN A 47 23.33 -18.34 -21.16
N GLY A 48 22.62 -18.40 -22.30
CA GLY A 48 22.26 -19.66 -22.97
C GLY A 48 21.07 -20.41 -22.36
N HIS A 49 20.43 -19.87 -21.31
CA HIS A 49 19.20 -20.43 -20.73
C HIS A 49 17.97 -19.70 -21.25
N ASN A 50 16.92 -20.43 -21.58
CA ASN A 50 15.63 -19.83 -21.92
C ASN A 50 14.88 -19.48 -20.63
N VAL A 51 14.65 -18.18 -20.43
CA VAL A 51 14.06 -17.61 -19.22
C VAL A 51 12.67 -17.07 -19.51
N VAL A 52 11.72 -17.37 -18.64
CA VAL A 52 10.40 -16.73 -18.58
C VAL A 52 10.35 -15.80 -17.38
N ILE A 53 10.04 -14.54 -17.61
CA ILE A 53 9.94 -13.49 -16.58
C ILE A 53 8.47 -13.10 -16.42
N ALA A 54 7.97 -13.10 -15.19
CA ALA A 54 6.67 -12.54 -14.82
C ALA A 54 6.81 -11.50 -13.71
N CYS A 55 5.89 -10.54 -13.70
CA CYS A 55 5.74 -9.57 -12.63
C CYS A 55 4.42 -9.80 -11.90
N LEU A 56 4.38 -9.50 -10.60
CA LEU A 56 3.12 -9.42 -9.86
C LEU A 56 2.18 -8.38 -10.50
N PRO A 57 0.84 -8.54 -10.37
CA PRO A 57 -0.13 -7.58 -10.86
C PRO A 57 0.13 -6.18 -10.30
N ALA A 58 -0.11 -5.16 -11.12
CA ALA A 58 0.15 -3.77 -10.74
C ALA A 58 -0.63 -3.38 -9.47
N GLY A 59 0.08 -2.88 -8.46
CA GLY A 59 -0.51 -2.47 -7.18
C GLY A 59 -0.77 -3.61 -6.20
N VAL A 60 -0.45 -4.86 -6.55
CA VAL A 60 -0.59 -6.04 -5.68
C VAL A 60 0.80 -6.54 -5.28
N PHE A 61 0.97 -6.85 -4.01
CA PHE A 61 2.24 -7.30 -3.42
C PHE A 61 2.00 -8.38 -2.36
N GLY A 62 3.08 -8.94 -1.82
CA GLY A 62 3.01 -9.94 -0.76
C GLY A 62 3.00 -11.40 -1.24
N THR A 63 3.08 -12.30 -0.27
CA THR A 63 3.36 -13.73 -0.48
C THR A 63 2.31 -14.43 -1.33
N THR A 64 1.02 -14.12 -1.14
CA THR A 64 -0.09 -14.76 -1.85
C THR A 64 -0.06 -14.46 -3.35
N SER A 65 0.17 -13.20 -3.71
CA SER A 65 0.24 -12.80 -5.12
C SER A 65 1.43 -13.45 -5.82
N ALA A 66 2.57 -13.55 -5.13
CA ALA A 66 3.74 -14.22 -5.67
C ALA A 66 3.46 -15.71 -5.95
N ALA A 67 2.82 -16.40 -5.00
CA ALA A 67 2.43 -17.80 -5.16
C ALA A 67 1.50 -18.01 -6.37
N THR A 68 0.49 -17.15 -6.55
CA THR A 68 -0.41 -17.21 -7.71
C THR A 68 0.34 -17.04 -9.03
N VAL A 69 1.21 -16.03 -9.13
CA VAL A 69 2.02 -15.78 -10.34
C VAL A 69 2.89 -16.98 -10.66
N ALA A 70 3.57 -17.56 -9.66
CA ALA A 70 4.42 -18.72 -9.87
C ALA A 70 3.61 -19.97 -10.29
N LYS A 71 2.44 -20.21 -9.67
CA LYS A 71 1.58 -21.34 -10.02
C LYS A 71 1.06 -21.24 -11.46
N ASP A 72 0.62 -20.06 -11.86
CA ASP A 72 0.15 -19.81 -13.23
C ASP A 72 1.31 -19.94 -14.24
N MET A 73 2.52 -19.47 -13.89
CA MET A 73 3.74 -19.70 -14.69
C MET A 73 4.05 -21.18 -14.88
N LEU A 74 4.01 -21.98 -13.80
CA LEU A 74 4.21 -23.42 -13.87
C LEU A 74 3.10 -24.15 -14.65
N ARG A 75 1.91 -23.57 -14.74
CA ARG A 75 0.79 -24.11 -15.53
C ARG A 75 1.05 -23.97 -17.03
N THR A 76 1.56 -22.82 -17.48
CA THR A 76 1.85 -22.58 -18.89
C THR A 76 3.22 -23.14 -19.32
N PHE A 77 4.25 -23.01 -18.48
CA PHE A 77 5.62 -23.42 -18.78
C PHE A 77 6.01 -24.69 -18.03
N ARG A 78 5.58 -25.83 -18.57
CA ARG A 78 5.71 -27.14 -17.90
C ARG A 78 7.14 -27.63 -17.73
N ASN A 79 8.09 -27.05 -18.46
CA ASN A 79 9.49 -27.47 -18.44
C ASN A 79 10.39 -26.62 -17.53
N ILE A 80 9.84 -25.70 -16.73
CA ILE A 80 10.61 -24.97 -15.71
C ILE A 80 11.25 -25.96 -14.73
N ARG A 81 12.55 -25.79 -14.49
CA ARG A 81 13.39 -26.63 -13.63
C ARG A 81 13.68 -26.01 -12.27
N PHE A 82 13.74 -24.68 -12.23
CA PHE A 82 13.83 -23.90 -11.02
C PHE A 82 13.43 -22.46 -11.29
N GLY A 83 13.16 -21.73 -10.21
CA GLY A 83 12.87 -20.31 -10.22
C GLY A 83 14.03 -19.44 -9.75
N LEU A 84 13.94 -18.16 -10.09
CA LEU A 84 14.66 -17.07 -9.44
C LEU A 84 13.62 -16.05 -8.98
N MET A 85 13.77 -15.55 -7.76
CA MET A 85 13.02 -14.39 -7.30
C MET A 85 13.98 -13.21 -7.24
N VAL A 86 13.82 -12.27 -8.17
CA VAL A 86 14.75 -11.16 -8.36
C VAL A 86 14.02 -9.86 -8.09
N GLY A 87 14.57 -9.06 -7.17
CA GLY A 87 14.01 -7.75 -6.88
C GLY A 87 14.83 -6.97 -5.88
N VAL A 88 14.19 -6.02 -5.19
CA VAL A 88 14.82 -5.19 -4.16
C VAL A 88 14.41 -5.63 -2.77
N GLY A 89 15.22 -5.27 -1.78
CA GLY A 89 14.94 -5.47 -0.35
C GLY A 89 15.59 -4.39 0.51
N GLY A 90 15.16 -4.31 1.76
CA GLY A 90 15.78 -3.44 2.77
C GLY A 90 16.94 -4.16 3.44
N GLY A 91 18.15 -3.61 3.35
CA GLY A 91 19.37 -4.19 3.90
C GLY A 91 19.47 -4.03 5.42
N VAL A 92 20.20 -4.94 6.06
CA VAL A 92 20.37 -4.98 7.51
C VAL A 92 21.85 -4.91 7.86
N PRO A 93 22.47 -3.72 7.79
CA PRO A 93 23.89 -3.54 8.02
C PRO A 93 24.28 -3.86 9.47
N SER A 94 25.50 -4.36 9.65
CA SER A 94 26.09 -4.59 10.95
C SER A 94 27.62 -4.44 10.90
N GLU A 95 28.29 -4.57 12.05
CA GLU A 95 29.76 -4.58 12.08
C GLU A 95 30.35 -5.82 11.38
N GLU A 96 29.62 -6.93 11.36
CA GLU A 96 30.03 -8.18 10.70
C GLU A 96 29.75 -8.13 9.19
N ASP A 97 28.66 -7.46 8.80
CA ASP A 97 28.17 -7.37 7.44
C ASP A 97 28.00 -5.90 7.04
N ASP A 98 29.03 -5.31 6.40
CA ASP A 98 28.98 -3.93 5.88
C ASP A 98 28.09 -3.87 4.62
N ILE A 99 26.77 -3.97 4.81
CA ILE A 99 25.77 -3.94 3.75
C ILE A 99 25.52 -2.49 3.31
N ARG A 100 25.63 -2.24 2.00
CA ARG A 100 25.47 -0.91 1.39
C ARG A 100 24.35 -0.84 0.37
N LEU A 101 23.85 0.36 0.11
CA LEU A 101 22.83 0.55 -0.92
C LEU A 101 23.41 0.17 -2.29
N GLY A 102 22.69 -0.65 -3.04
CA GLY A 102 23.15 -1.24 -4.29
C GLY A 102 23.83 -2.61 -4.15
N ASP A 103 24.24 -3.03 -2.95
CA ASP A 103 24.74 -4.39 -2.72
C ASP A 103 23.66 -5.44 -3.04
N VAL A 104 24.09 -6.69 -3.19
CA VAL A 104 23.21 -7.82 -3.48
C VAL A 104 23.21 -8.80 -2.32
N ILE A 105 22.03 -9.15 -1.82
CA ILE A 105 21.82 -10.20 -0.83
C ILE A 105 21.24 -11.42 -1.53
N VAL A 106 21.83 -12.59 -1.28
CA VAL A 106 21.44 -13.85 -1.91
C VAL A 106 21.09 -14.86 -0.84
N SER A 107 19.90 -15.46 -0.93
CA SER A 107 19.42 -16.42 0.06
C SER A 107 20.33 -17.66 0.10
N LYS A 108 20.94 -17.93 1.25
CA LYS A 108 21.82 -19.10 1.48
C LYS A 108 21.38 -19.84 2.75
N PRO A 109 21.17 -21.18 2.69
CA PRO A 109 20.87 -21.97 3.86
C PRO A 109 21.93 -21.80 4.96
N SER A 110 21.49 -21.66 6.20
CA SER A 110 22.36 -21.53 7.36
C SER A 110 21.66 -22.01 8.63
N GLY A 111 22.36 -22.82 9.43
CA GLY A 111 21.79 -23.44 10.63
C GLY A 111 20.53 -24.25 10.30
N THR A 112 19.40 -23.86 10.86
CA THR A 112 18.08 -24.49 10.64
C THR A 112 17.24 -23.82 9.56
N SER A 113 17.74 -22.76 8.92
CA SER A 113 17.06 -22.01 7.88
C SER A 113 17.42 -22.51 6.48
N GLY A 114 16.42 -22.64 5.61
CA GLY A 114 16.61 -22.88 4.17
C GLY A 114 17.18 -21.68 3.40
N GLY A 115 17.50 -20.57 4.08
CA GLY A 115 18.02 -19.34 3.49
C GLY A 115 16.97 -18.24 3.36
N VAL A 116 15.69 -18.58 3.53
CA VAL A 116 14.58 -17.64 3.70
C VAL A 116 13.81 -18.02 4.96
N ILE A 117 13.41 -17.03 5.73
CA ILE A 117 12.50 -17.22 6.87
C ILE A 117 11.28 -16.34 6.68
N GLN A 118 10.12 -16.85 7.09
CA GLN A 118 8.96 -16.00 7.27
C GLN A 118 8.95 -15.46 8.70
N TYR A 119 9.32 -14.19 8.89
CA TYR A 119 9.53 -13.64 10.25
C TYR A 119 8.23 -13.26 10.96
N ASP A 120 7.13 -13.08 10.22
CA ASP A 120 5.82 -12.70 10.74
C ASP A 120 4.84 -13.88 10.85
N LEU A 121 5.29 -15.11 10.57
CA LEU A 121 4.52 -16.33 10.76
C LEU A 121 4.83 -16.96 12.12
N GLY A 122 3.85 -16.91 13.02
CA GLY A 122 4.07 -17.32 14.40
C GLY A 122 2.83 -17.25 15.25
N LYS A 123 3.00 -17.64 16.52
CA LYS A 123 1.98 -17.58 17.54
C LYS A 123 2.26 -16.39 18.44
N ALA A 124 1.25 -15.54 18.64
CA ALA A 124 1.28 -14.58 19.73
C ALA A 124 1.21 -15.34 21.07
N VAL A 125 2.15 -15.07 21.97
CA VAL A 125 2.20 -15.67 23.30
C VAL A 125 1.86 -14.63 24.38
N GLN A 126 1.57 -15.09 25.60
CA GLN A 126 1.25 -14.20 26.73
C GLN A 126 2.36 -13.17 26.95
N GLY A 127 1.98 -11.95 27.34
CA GLY A 127 2.92 -10.84 27.55
C GLY A 127 3.41 -10.15 26.27
N GLY A 128 2.75 -10.37 25.12
CA GLY A 128 3.10 -9.70 23.86
C GLY A 128 4.30 -10.32 23.14
N GLY A 129 4.76 -11.50 23.57
CA GLY A 129 5.79 -12.25 22.86
C GLY A 129 5.28 -12.84 21.54
N PHE A 130 6.20 -13.20 20.67
CA PHE A 130 5.91 -13.84 19.39
C PHE A 130 6.83 -15.04 19.20
N GLU A 131 6.24 -16.21 18.94
CA GLU A 131 6.98 -17.44 18.67
C GLU A 131 6.85 -17.78 17.18
N ARG A 132 7.94 -17.63 16.42
CA ARG A 132 7.97 -17.97 15.00
C ARG A 132 7.74 -19.47 14.79
N VAL A 133 6.90 -19.83 13.82
CA VAL A 133 6.61 -21.22 13.47
C VAL A 133 6.92 -21.51 12.00
N GLY A 134 7.07 -22.79 11.67
CA GLY A 134 7.27 -23.25 10.30
C GLY A 134 8.70 -23.13 9.79
N THR A 135 8.95 -23.76 8.67
CA THR A 135 10.22 -23.77 7.93
C THR A 135 9.92 -23.69 6.45
N LEU A 136 10.74 -22.96 5.71
CA LEU A 136 10.68 -22.88 4.26
C LEU A 136 11.77 -23.77 3.65
N ASN A 137 11.48 -24.36 2.49
CA ASN A 137 12.44 -25.17 1.76
C ASN A 137 13.69 -24.37 1.36
N ALA A 138 14.81 -25.07 1.21
CA ALA A 138 16.03 -24.50 0.65
C ALA A 138 15.96 -24.43 -0.90
N PRO A 139 16.74 -23.53 -1.53
CA PRO A 139 16.90 -23.51 -2.98
C PRO A 139 17.35 -24.88 -3.54
N PRO A 140 16.98 -25.22 -4.80
CA PRO A 140 17.46 -26.42 -5.47
C PRO A 140 18.98 -26.62 -5.41
N GLN A 141 19.42 -27.88 -5.32
CA GLN A 141 20.84 -28.23 -5.21
C GLN A 141 21.70 -27.67 -6.36
N VAL A 142 21.14 -27.57 -7.58
CA VAL A 142 21.82 -26.96 -8.73
C VAL A 142 22.16 -25.48 -8.48
N LEU A 143 21.26 -24.74 -7.84
CA LEU A 143 21.48 -23.34 -7.46
C LEU A 143 22.47 -23.24 -6.31
N LEU A 144 22.36 -24.09 -5.29
CA LEU A 144 23.32 -24.09 -4.17
C LEU A 144 24.75 -24.43 -4.60
N THR A 145 24.90 -25.36 -5.56
CA THR A 145 26.20 -25.71 -6.14
C THR A 145 26.77 -24.53 -6.94
N ALA A 146 25.92 -23.83 -7.70
CA ALA A 146 26.29 -22.62 -8.42
C ALA A 146 26.74 -21.50 -7.47
N LEU A 147 26.04 -21.30 -6.35
CA LEU A 147 26.44 -20.35 -5.31
C LEU A 147 27.82 -20.64 -4.76
N GLY A 148 28.12 -21.89 -4.39
CA GLY A 148 29.45 -22.25 -3.89
C GLY A 148 30.56 -21.97 -4.91
N SER A 149 30.29 -22.13 -6.20
CA SER A 149 31.23 -21.79 -7.28
C SER A 149 31.40 -20.29 -7.48
N LEU A 150 30.34 -19.49 -7.31
CA LEU A 150 30.41 -18.03 -7.40
C LEU A 150 31.11 -17.42 -6.20
N GLU A 151 30.75 -17.87 -5.00
CA GLU A 151 31.37 -17.41 -3.75
C GLU A 151 32.89 -17.64 -3.77
N ALA A 152 33.33 -18.82 -4.22
CA ALA A 152 34.76 -19.11 -4.43
C ALA A 152 35.42 -18.23 -5.50
N ARG A 153 34.68 -17.79 -6.53
CA ARG A 153 35.18 -16.88 -7.55
C ARG A 153 35.32 -15.46 -7.04
N HIS A 154 34.32 -14.97 -6.31
CA HIS A 154 34.33 -13.63 -5.70
C HIS A 154 35.43 -13.51 -4.61
N MET A 155 35.85 -14.62 -4.00
CA MET A 155 37.05 -14.64 -3.14
C MET A 155 38.37 -14.50 -3.90
N CYS A 156 38.42 -14.92 -5.17
CA CYS A 156 39.65 -14.99 -5.96
C CYS A 156 39.77 -13.86 -7.01
N GLY A 157 38.70 -13.11 -7.27
CA GLY A 157 38.65 -12.06 -8.28
C GLY A 157 37.30 -11.38 -8.33
N ASP A 158 37.15 -10.45 -9.27
CA ASP A 158 36.01 -9.54 -9.30
C ASP A 158 34.72 -10.20 -9.81
N SER A 159 33.58 -9.70 -9.33
CA SER A 159 32.26 -10.06 -9.86
C SER A 159 32.09 -9.52 -11.29
N GLN A 160 31.29 -10.21 -12.10
CA GLN A 160 30.87 -9.73 -13.42
C GLN A 160 29.72 -8.70 -13.36
N ILE A 161 29.15 -8.43 -12.18
CA ILE A 161 28.05 -7.47 -12.00
C ILE A 161 28.40 -6.09 -12.62
N PRO A 162 29.54 -5.45 -12.33
CA PRO A 162 29.86 -4.13 -12.88
C PRO A 162 29.89 -4.13 -14.43
N GLN A 163 30.42 -5.19 -15.03
CA GLN A 163 30.42 -5.35 -16.48
C GLN A 163 29.00 -5.47 -17.05
N PHE A 164 28.14 -6.28 -16.44
CA PHE A 164 26.74 -6.40 -16.86
C PHE A 164 25.96 -5.09 -16.69
N LEU A 165 26.22 -4.33 -15.63
CA LEU A 165 25.61 -3.01 -15.43
C LEU A 165 26.05 -2.00 -16.48
N SER A 166 27.34 -2.00 -16.83
CA SER A 166 27.89 -1.16 -17.91
C SER A 166 27.23 -1.47 -19.25
N ASP A 167 27.11 -2.75 -19.59
CA ASP A 167 26.43 -3.22 -20.80
C ASP A 167 24.94 -2.89 -20.81
N PHE A 168 24.27 -3.05 -19.67
CA PHE A 168 22.87 -2.68 -19.45
C PHE A 168 22.62 -1.20 -19.77
N VAL A 169 23.43 -0.29 -19.21
CA VAL A 169 23.25 1.16 -19.42
C VAL A 169 23.55 1.54 -20.87
N ARG A 170 24.54 0.89 -21.48
CA ARG A 170 24.90 1.10 -22.89
C ARG A 170 23.76 0.67 -23.83
N ARG A 171 23.11 -0.45 -23.56
CA ARG A 171 22.01 -0.99 -24.37
C ARG A 171 20.71 -0.22 -24.16
N TYR A 172 20.46 0.27 -22.95
CA TYR A 172 19.26 1.02 -22.59
C TYR A 172 19.59 2.42 -22.01
N PRO A 173 20.03 3.38 -22.85
CA PRO A 173 20.45 4.70 -22.36
C PRO A 173 19.39 5.45 -21.56
N LYS A 174 18.10 5.24 -21.86
CA LYS A 174 16.97 5.84 -21.14
C LYS A 174 16.86 5.37 -19.67
N MET A 175 17.42 4.20 -19.33
CA MET A 175 17.39 3.66 -17.98
C MET A 175 18.54 4.20 -17.11
N ARG A 176 19.54 4.87 -17.70
CA ARG A 176 20.76 5.32 -17.00
C ARG A 176 20.48 6.15 -15.75
N SER A 177 19.52 7.07 -15.81
CA SER A 177 19.22 7.98 -14.70
C SER A 177 18.62 7.25 -13.49
N SER A 178 17.80 6.24 -13.74
CA SER A 178 17.03 5.55 -12.69
C SER A 178 17.71 4.26 -12.22
N PHE A 179 18.53 3.63 -13.06
CA PHE A 179 19.17 2.34 -12.82
C PHE A 179 20.71 2.43 -12.75
N GLY A 180 21.29 3.63 -12.86
CA GLY A 180 22.72 3.85 -12.64
C GLY A 180 23.05 4.01 -11.16
N HIS A 181 24.33 3.82 -10.81
CA HIS A 181 24.82 4.06 -9.44
C HIS A 181 24.53 5.51 -9.02
N GLN A 182 23.93 5.70 -7.85
CA GLN A 182 23.41 7.02 -7.43
C GLN A 182 24.49 7.94 -6.87
N GLY A 183 25.66 7.39 -6.51
CA GLY A 183 26.80 8.10 -5.93
C GLY A 183 26.93 7.78 -4.44
N ALA A 184 28.17 7.59 -3.98
CA ALA A 184 28.45 7.17 -2.60
C ALA A 184 27.95 8.18 -1.54
N GLY A 185 27.85 9.47 -1.90
CA GLY A 185 27.29 10.50 -1.01
C GLY A 185 25.77 10.39 -0.77
N TYR A 186 25.07 9.51 -1.48
CA TYR A 186 23.65 9.21 -1.23
C TYR A 186 23.44 7.87 -0.53
N ASP A 187 24.52 7.22 -0.10
CA ASP A 187 24.49 6.03 0.75
C ASP A 187 24.71 6.44 2.23
N SER A 188 23.61 6.87 2.86
CA SER A 188 23.60 7.33 4.25
C SER A 188 22.89 6.31 5.14
N LEU A 189 23.66 5.66 6.02
CA LEU A 189 23.13 4.84 7.11
C LEU A 189 23.01 5.72 8.36
N PHE A 190 21.81 5.88 8.89
CA PHE A 190 21.57 6.61 10.13
C PHE A 190 21.69 5.70 11.36
N SER A 191 21.99 6.31 12.51
CA SER A 191 21.94 5.66 13.81
C SER A 191 20.57 5.03 14.05
N ALA A 192 20.53 3.82 14.60
CA ALA A 192 19.28 3.12 14.87
C ALA A 192 18.39 3.83 15.92
N GLU A 193 18.96 4.74 16.71
CA GLU A 193 18.25 5.54 17.70
C GLU A 193 17.72 6.87 17.15
N TYR A 194 18.08 7.21 15.91
CA TYR A 194 17.61 8.41 15.24
C TYR A 194 16.45 8.04 14.33
N ASP A 195 15.30 8.69 14.53
CA ASP A 195 14.14 8.52 13.67
C ASP A 195 14.09 9.66 12.64
N HIS A 196 13.60 9.33 11.45
CA HIS A 196 13.41 10.31 10.38
C HIS A 196 12.55 11.49 10.84
N VAL A 197 12.95 12.70 10.44
CA VAL A 197 12.31 13.94 10.88
C VAL A 197 11.18 14.32 9.93
N GLY A 198 9.97 14.41 10.48
CA GLY A 198 8.77 14.79 9.74
C GLY A 198 8.15 13.64 8.94
N SER A 199 7.22 13.99 8.04
CA SER A 199 6.53 13.04 7.15
C SER A 199 7.05 13.06 5.71
N GLU A 200 8.11 13.82 5.44
CA GLU A 200 8.67 13.98 4.10
C GLU A 200 9.34 12.69 3.60
N PRO A 201 9.34 12.40 2.28
CA PRO A 201 9.87 11.16 1.73
C PRO A 201 11.40 11.15 1.57
N THR A 202 12.08 12.25 1.89
CA THR A 202 13.52 12.44 1.70
C THR A 202 14.21 12.80 3.01
N CYS A 203 15.50 12.48 3.13
CA CYS A 203 16.30 12.79 4.32
C CYS A 203 17.00 14.15 4.24
N GLU A 204 16.51 15.09 3.42
CA GLU A 204 17.14 16.41 3.23
C GLU A 204 17.12 17.27 4.50
N HIS A 205 16.21 16.97 5.44
CA HIS A 205 16.09 17.66 6.72
C HIS A 205 16.57 16.82 7.91
N CYS A 206 17.18 15.66 7.65
CA CYS A 206 17.79 14.85 8.70
C CYS A 206 19.12 15.46 9.14
N ASP A 207 19.50 15.21 10.39
CA ASP A 207 20.79 15.62 10.93
C ASP A 207 21.89 14.67 10.43
N ASP A 208 22.71 15.14 9.50
CA ASP A 208 23.84 14.38 8.95
C ASP A 208 24.82 13.89 10.03
N ARG A 209 24.85 14.51 11.23
CA ARG A 209 25.69 14.05 12.34
C ARG A 209 25.21 12.72 12.94
N GLN A 210 23.98 12.32 12.65
CA GLN A 210 23.41 11.03 13.05
C GLN A 210 23.77 9.91 12.06
N THR A 211 24.49 10.22 10.97
CA THR A 211 24.99 9.20 10.05
C THR A 211 26.14 8.41 10.67
N VAL A 212 26.09 7.09 10.49
CA VAL A 212 27.13 6.16 10.94
C VAL A 212 28.35 6.33 10.04
N GLN A 213 29.48 6.67 10.66
CA GLN A 213 30.76 6.77 9.96
C GLN A 213 31.27 5.38 9.61
N ARG A 214 31.43 5.12 8.30
CA ARG A 214 31.91 3.84 7.75
C ARG A 214 33.18 4.07 6.95
N VAL A 215 34.09 3.10 6.98
CA VAL A 215 35.32 3.14 6.17
C VAL A 215 34.95 3.17 4.68
N SER A 216 35.58 4.02 3.88
CA SER A 216 35.35 4.02 2.44
C SER A 216 35.78 2.68 1.83
N ARG A 217 34.97 2.13 0.92
CA ARG A 217 35.39 0.98 0.10
C ARG A 217 36.42 1.43 -0.92
N ASP A 218 37.23 0.49 -1.39
CA ASP A 218 38.25 0.73 -2.42
C ASP A 218 37.63 1.16 -3.75
N ASP A 219 36.41 0.69 -4.05
CA ASP A 219 35.62 1.03 -5.23
C ASP A 219 34.13 1.21 -4.89
N ALA A 220 33.33 1.46 -5.93
CA ALA A 220 31.87 1.61 -5.86
C ALA A 220 31.11 0.39 -6.37
N ASP A 221 31.79 -0.75 -6.53
CA ASP A 221 31.18 -1.94 -7.08
C ASP A 221 30.28 -2.62 -6.03
N PRO A 222 29.15 -3.22 -6.46
CA PRO A 222 28.26 -3.92 -5.54
C PRO A 222 28.94 -5.13 -4.90
N VAL A 223 28.79 -5.27 -3.59
CA VAL A 223 29.24 -6.46 -2.86
C VAL A 223 28.10 -7.46 -2.76
N VAL A 224 28.41 -8.74 -2.94
CA VAL A 224 27.44 -9.84 -2.79
C VAL A 224 27.56 -10.43 -1.38
N HIS A 225 26.46 -10.46 -0.65
CA HIS A 225 26.36 -11.05 0.68
C HIS A 225 25.45 -12.29 0.62
N TYR A 226 25.91 -13.38 1.21
CA TYR A 226 25.19 -14.66 1.19
C TYR A 226 24.67 -15.01 2.58
N GLY A 227 23.35 -15.08 2.75
CA GLY A 227 22.80 -15.35 4.07
C GLY A 227 21.28 -15.46 4.10
N ILE A 228 20.70 -15.25 5.28
CA ILE A 228 19.26 -15.43 5.49
C ILE A 228 18.51 -14.17 5.06
N ILE A 229 17.46 -14.35 4.28
CA ILE A 229 16.51 -13.29 3.91
C ILE A 229 15.24 -13.41 4.74
N GLY A 230 14.82 -12.31 5.38
CA GLY A 230 13.55 -12.21 6.08
C GLY A 230 12.42 -11.84 5.12
N SER A 231 11.41 -12.70 5.02
CA SER A 231 10.23 -12.51 4.20
C SER A 231 8.98 -12.32 5.06
N GLY A 232 8.08 -11.42 4.69
CA GLY A 232 6.82 -11.22 5.42
C GLY A 232 5.90 -10.18 4.80
N ASN A 233 4.64 -10.13 5.24
CA ASN A 233 3.63 -9.22 4.71
C ASN A 233 3.69 -7.82 5.35
N SER A 234 4.60 -7.56 6.29
CA SER A 234 4.73 -6.29 7.00
C SER A 234 6.02 -5.56 6.67
N VAL A 235 5.97 -4.35 6.11
CA VAL A 235 7.18 -3.57 5.82
C VAL A 235 7.90 -3.17 7.12
N ILE A 236 9.20 -3.45 7.22
CA ILE A 236 10.03 -2.96 8.32
C ILE A 236 10.46 -1.52 8.03
N LYS A 237 10.09 -0.59 8.92
CA LYS A 237 10.42 0.85 8.86
C LYS A 237 10.96 1.40 10.19
N ASP A 238 11.47 0.53 11.06
CA ASP A 238 12.00 0.89 12.38
C ASP A 238 13.34 0.18 12.59
N ALA A 239 14.41 0.96 12.74
CA ALA A 239 15.77 0.45 12.83
C ALA A 239 15.97 -0.43 14.07
N ARG A 240 15.28 -0.13 15.18
CA ARG A 240 15.32 -0.95 16.40
C ARG A 240 14.72 -2.33 16.18
N THR A 241 13.58 -2.39 15.51
CA THR A 241 12.92 -3.63 15.11
C THR A 241 13.77 -4.42 14.14
N ARG A 242 14.34 -3.77 13.11
CA ARG A 242 15.31 -4.36 12.18
C ARG A 242 16.47 -5.02 12.93
N ASP A 243 17.11 -4.29 13.83
CA ASP A 243 18.27 -4.78 14.58
C ASP A 243 17.92 -5.90 15.55
N ARG A 244 16.73 -5.85 16.17
CA ARG A 244 16.21 -6.94 17.00
C ARG A 244 16.05 -8.22 16.18
N LEU A 245 15.35 -8.14 15.05
CA LEU A 245 15.11 -9.27 14.15
C LEU A 245 16.41 -9.83 13.55
N ARG A 246 17.39 -8.96 13.23
CA ARG A 246 18.75 -9.39 12.86
C ARG A 246 19.40 -10.24 13.95
N ARG A 247 19.38 -9.79 15.21
CA ARG A 247 19.99 -10.54 16.31
C ARG A 247 19.32 -11.89 16.52
N GLU A 248 17.99 -11.91 16.41
CA GLU A 248 17.15 -13.10 16.63
C GLU A 248 17.28 -14.13 15.51
N TYR A 249 17.28 -13.67 14.25
CA TYR A 249 17.16 -14.56 13.10
C TYR A 249 18.32 -14.51 12.10
N LYS A 250 19.33 -13.66 12.34
CA LYS A 250 20.51 -13.50 11.49
C LYS A 250 20.16 -13.13 10.04
N VAL A 251 19.10 -12.36 9.86
CA VAL A 251 18.66 -11.85 8.56
C VAL A 251 19.57 -10.73 8.07
N LEU A 252 19.88 -10.74 6.76
CA LEU A 252 20.68 -9.72 6.08
C LEU A 252 19.83 -8.72 5.30
N CYS A 253 18.61 -9.09 4.91
CA CYS A 253 17.63 -8.16 4.33
C CYS A 253 16.18 -8.57 4.62
N PHE A 254 15.27 -7.61 4.45
CA PHE A 254 13.83 -7.81 4.47
C PHE A 254 13.21 -7.59 3.08
N GLU A 255 12.30 -8.48 2.69
CA GLU A 255 11.46 -8.39 1.48
C GLU A 255 10.07 -8.99 1.78
N MET A 256 9.14 -8.96 0.81
CA MET A 256 7.72 -9.22 1.10
C MET A 256 7.08 -10.43 0.41
N GLU A 257 7.79 -11.14 -0.45
CA GLU A 257 7.14 -12.10 -1.36
C GLU A 257 7.68 -13.52 -1.25
N ALA A 258 8.97 -13.71 -0.96
CA ALA A 258 9.65 -15.00 -1.11
C ALA A 258 9.03 -16.14 -0.29
N ALA A 259 8.50 -15.88 0.91
CA ALA A 259 7.87 -16.90 1.74
C ALA A 259 6.70 -17.62 1.05
N GLY A 260 6.01 -16.93 0.12
CA GLY A 260 4.94 -17.54 -0.69
C GLY A 260 5.44 -18.47 -1.79
N LEU A 261 6.72 -18.37 -2.19
CA LEU A 261 7.28 -19.14 -3.29
C LEU A 261 8.01 -20.39 -2.85
N MET A 262 8.77 -20.33 -1.75
CA MET A 262 9.78 -21.36 -1.44
C MET A 262 9.25 -22.79 -1.36
N GLN A 263 7.97 -22.99 -1.02
CA GLN A 263 7.37 -24.32 -0.89
C GLN A 263 7.02 -24.98 -2.22
N GLU A 264 6.42 -24.23 -3.15
CA GLU A 264 5.84 -24.76 -4.41
C GLU A 264 6.61 -24.33 -5.65
N PHE A 265 7.47 -23.33 -5.54
CA PHE A 265 8.31 -22.82 -6.61
C PHE A 265 9.77 -22.83 -6.15
N PRO A 266 10.49 -23.96 -6.31
CA PRO A 266 11.86 -24.10 -5.87
C PRO A 266 12.74 -23.04 -6.54
N CYS A 267 13.15 -22.04 -5.78
CA CYS A 267 13.83 -20.88 -6.31
C CYS A 267 14.96 -20.39 -5.41
N LEU A 268 15.82 -19.54 -5.99
CA LEU A 268 16.79 -18.74 -5.24
C LEU A 268 16.29 -17.29 -5.19
N VAL A 269 16.39 -16.67 -4.01
CA VAL A 269 15.99 -15.28 -3.79
C VAL A 269 17.21 -14.38 -3.87
N ILE A 270 17.13 -13.33 -4.69
CA ILE A 270 18.20 -12.38 -4.99
C ILE A 270 17.63 -10.98 -4.80
N ARG A 271 18.18 -10.23 -3.85
CA ARG A 271 17.70 -8.91 -3.46
C ARG A 271 18.77 -7.85 -3.55
N GLY A 272 18.55 -6.83 -4.36
CA GLY A 272 19.35 -5.63 -4.35
C GLY A 272 18.93 -4.73 -3.19
N VAL A 273 19.88 -4.16 -2.47
CA VAL A 273 19.61 -3.33 -1.30
C VAL A 273 19.19 -1.93 -1.74
N CYS A 274 17.92 -1.57 -1.52
CA CYS A 274 17.36 -0.27 -1.92
C CYS A 274 17.13 0.72 -0.77
N ASP A 275 17.09 0.23 0.45
CA ASP A 275 16.97 1.00 1.69
C ASP A 275 17.52 0.19 2.86
N TYR A 276 17.49 0.74 4.07
CA TYR A 276 18.03 0.10 5.28
C TYR A 276 16.96 -0.43 6.24
N ALA A 277 15.75 -0.71 5.75
CA ALA A 277 14.64 -1.22 6.56
C ALA A 277 14.39 -0.38 7.82
N ASP A 278 14.49 0.94 7.69
CA ASP A 278 14.32 1.92 8.76
C ASP A 278 13.38 3.06 8.33
N SER A 279 13.28 4.09 9.17
CA SER A 279 12.42 5.25 8.94
C SER A 279 12.94 6.19 7.85
N HIS A 280 14.20 6.05 7.43
CA HIS A 280 14.87 6.89 6.42
C HIS A 280 14.75 6.34 4.98
N LYS A 281 13.96 5.28 4.81
CA LYS A 281 13.66 4.66 3.50
C LYS A 281 13.22 5.70 2.47
N ASN A 282 13.90 5.69 1.32
CA ASN A 282 13.53 6.46 0.14
C ASN A 282 13.60 5.61 -1.14
N LYS A 283 13.17 6.16 -2.27
CA LYS A 283 13.07 5.41 -3.55
C LYS A 283 14.29 5.57 -4.46
N LYS A 284 15.30 6.35 -4.06
CA LYS A 284 16.40 6.76 -4.95
C LYS A 284 17.23 5.58 -5.47
N TRP A 285 17.46 4.59 -4.62
CA TRP A 285 18.30 3.44 -4.93
C TRP A 285 17.55 2.25 -5.56
N GLN A 286 16.21 2.29 -5.62
CA GLN A 286 15.41 1.12 -6.06
C GLN A 286 15.78 0.64 -7.47
N GLY A 287 15.97 1.55 -8.43
CA GLY A 287 16.33 1.14 -9.79
C GLY A 287 17.74 0.56 -9.86
N TYR A 288 18.73 1.17 -9.22
CA TYR A 288 20.10 0.61 -9.19
C TYR A 288 20.13 -0.75 -8.49
N ALA A 289 19.50 -0.86 -7.32
CA ALA A 289 19.38 -2.11 -6.57
C ALA A 289 18.72 -3.23 -7.40
N ALA A 290 17.64 -2.91 -8.13
CA ALA A 290 17.03 -3.89 -9.03
C ALA A 290 17.98 -4.32 -10.16
N ALA A 291 18.77 -3.40 -10.70
CA ALA A 291 19.78 -3.70 -11.72
C ALA A 291 20.90 -4.60 -11.17
N THR A 292 21.39 -4.36 -9.95
CA THR A 292 22.45 -5.18 -9.34
C THR A 292 21.95 -6.59 -9.03
N ALA A 293 20.72 -6.73 -8.52
CA ALA A 293 20.07 -8.03 -8.32
C ALA A 293 19.91 -8.81 -9.64
N ALA A 294 19.42 -8.14 -10.69
CA ALA A 294 19.27 -8.76 -12.01
C ALA A 294 20.62 -9.12 -12.65
N ALA A 295 21.65 -8.30 -12.44
CA ALA A 295 23.01 -8.59 -12.89
C ALA A 295 23.58 -9.82 -12.19
N PHE A 296 23.37 -9.97 -10.87
CA PHE A 296 23.76 -11.18 -10.15
C PHE A 296 23.00 -12.41 -10.66
N ALA A 297 21.70 -12.30 -10.95
CA ALA A 297 20.93 -13.39 -11.53
C ALA A 297 21.52 -13.85 -12.88
N LYS A 298 21.97 -12.91 -13.71
CA LYS A 298 22.70 -13.22 -14.95
C LYS A 298 24.05 -13.88 -14.67
N GLU A 299 24.83 -13.37 -13.71
CA GLU A 299 26.11 -13.96 -13.31
C GLU A 299 25.94 -15.41 -12.83
N LEU A 300 24.91 -15.67 -12.01
CA LEU A 300 24.55 -17.01 -11.55
C LEU A 300 24.25 -17.97 -12.71
N LEU A 301 23.48 -17.54 -13.70
CA LEU A 301 23.19 -18.40 -14.85
C LEU A 301 24.44 -18.67 -15.72
N SER A 302 25.44 -17.78 -15.72
CA SER A 302 26.72 -18.00 -16.43
C SER A 302 27.52 -19.19 -15.90
N VAL A 303 27.25 -19.62 -14.66
CA VAL A 303 27.98 -20.71 -14.01
C VAL A 303 27.26 -22.05 -14.06
N ILE A 304 25.99 -22.02 -14.46
CA ILE A 304 25.16 -23.21 -14.59
C ILE A 304 25.13 -23.57 -16.07
N SER A 305 25.58 -24.78 -16.43
CA SER A 305 25.46 -25.21 -17.83
C SER A 305 24.01 -25.54 -18.16
N PRO A 306 23.49 -25.17 -19.35
CA PRO A 306 22.13 -25.55 -19.79
C PRO A 306 21.90 -27.07 -19.74
N ALA A 307 22.93 -27.87 -20.05
CA ALA A 307 22.88 -29.32 -19.94
C ALA A 307 22.64 -29.82 -18.50
N ASN A 308 23.15 -29.13 -17.48
CA ASN A 308 22.89 -29.49 -16.08
C ASN A 308 21.48 -29.08 -15.63
N VAL A 309 20.93 -27.99 -16.19
CA VAL A 309 19.53 -27.59 -15.96
C VAL A 309 18.58 -28.66 -16.48
N LEU A 310 18.81 -29.15 -17.70
CA LEU A 310 17.97 -30.18 -18.32
C LEU A 310 17.98 -31.53 -17.59
N LYS A 311 19.01 -31.82 -16.78
CA LYS A 311 19.07 -33.01 -15.91
C LYS A 311 18.20 -32.90 -14.67
N GLN A 312 17.77 -31.69 -14.29
CA GLN A 312 16.85 -31.52 -13.18
C GLN A 312 15.46 -31.98 -13.59
N GLU A 313 14.65 -32.40 -12.62
CA GLU A 313 13.24 -32.68 -12.87
C GLU A 313 12.45 -31.36 -13.07
N PRO A 314 11.45 -31.33 -13.97
CA PRO A 314 10.53 -30.22 -14.06
C PRO A 314 9.84 -29.96 -12.71
N VAL A 315 9.78 -28.69 -12.27
CA VAL A 315 9.07 -28.30 -11.05
C VAL A 315 7.62 -28.80 -11.04
N PRO A 316 6.83 -28.69 -12.14
CA PRO A 316 5.48 -29.21 -12.12
C PRO A 316 5.42 -30.71 -11.85
N ALA A 317 6.42 -31.50 -12.25
CA ALA A 317 6.45 -32.93 -11.96
C ALA A 317 6.79 -33.23 -10.49
N VAL A 318 7.65 -32.40 -9.87
CA VAL A 318 8.05 -32.53 -8.46
C VAL A 318 6.94 -32.09 -7.50
N VAL A 319 6.15 -31.08 -7.89
CA VAL A 319 5.09 -30.49 -7.06
C VAL A 319 3.74 -31.21 -7.24
N SER A 320 3.59 -32.01 -8.31
CA SER A 320 2.35 -32.75 -8.59
C SER A 320 2.26 -34.07 -7.81
N ASP A 321 1.76 -34.02 -6.57
CA ASP A 321 0.89 -35.08 -6.09
C ASP A 321 -0.54 -34.76 -6.57
N PRO A 322 -1.13 -35.57 -7.48
CA PRO A 322 -2.45 -35.29 -8.06
C PRO A 322 -3.57 -35.22 -7.03
N VAL A 323 -3.45 -35.94 -5.91
CA VAL A 323 -4.46 -35.96 -4.85
C VAL A 323 -4.32 -34.71 -3.97
N LEU A 324 -3.09 -34.23 -3.77
CA LEU A 324 -2.82 -33.01 -3.02
C LEU A 324 -3.16 -31.75 -3.83
N HIS A 325 -2.98 -31.76 -5.16
CA HIS A 325 -3.22 -30.60 -6.00
C HIS A 325 -4.68 -30.13 -6.02
N ASP A 326 -5.66 -31.04 -6.07
CA ASP A 326 -7.08 -30.67 -6.07
C ASP A 326 -7.58 -30.26 -4.67
N LEU A 327 -7.10 -30.94 -3.63
CA LEU A 327 -7.37 -30.61 -2.24
C LEU A 327 -6.74 -29.26 -1.85
N VAL A 328 -5.49 -29.02 -2.25
CA VAL A 328 -4.79 -27.76 -2.00
C VAL A 328 -5.35 -26.66 -2.87
N ALA A 329 -5.66 -26.85 -4.16
CA ALA A 329 -6.28 -25.80 -4.98
C ALA A 329 -7.63 -25.33 -4.40
N ALA A 330 -8.49 -26.26 -3.97
CA ALA A 330 -9.74 -25.93 -3.28
C ALA A 330 -9.49 -25.24 -1.92
N THR A 331 -8.42 -25.63 -1.21
CA THR A 331 -8.04 -25.00 0.07
C THR A 331 -7.40 -23.63 -0.14
N THR A 332 -6.61 -23.41 -1.19
CA THR A 332 -6.01 -22.13 -1.57
C THR A 332 -7.06 -21.16 -2.06
N GLU A 333 -8.09 -21.63 -2.77
CA GLU A 333 -9.24 -20.83 -3.17
C GLU A 333 -10.12 -20.48 -1.96
N ALA A 334 -10.32 -21.42 -1.03
CA ALA A 334 -11.00 -21.15 0.25
C ALA A 334 -10.19 -20.19 1.13
N ILE A 335 -8.85 -20.33 1.21
CA ILE A 335 -7.94 -19.41 1.90
C ILE A 335 -7.94 -18.07 1.19
N ALA A 336 -7.91 -17.99 -0.13
CA ALA A 336 -7.99 -16.73 -0.88
C ALA A 336 -9.32 -16.03 -0.62
N THR A 337 -10.42 -16.78 -0.51
CA THR A 337 -11.75 -16.25 -0.13
C THR A 337 -11.78 -15.80 1.34
N GLN A 338 -11.09 -16.52 2.22
CA GLN A 338 -10.99 -16.21 3.65
C GLN A 338 -10.02 -15.04 3.93
N THR A 339 -8.95 -14.91 3.15
CA THR A 339 -8.00 -13.80 3.11
C THR A 339 -8.63 -12.59 2.44
N HIS A 340 -9.45 -12.75 1.40
CA HIS A 340 -10.29 -11.68 0.87
C HIS A 340 -11.27 -11.20 1.95
N SER A 341 -11.87 -12.13 2.71
CA SER A 341 -12.71 -11.79 3.87
C SER A 341 -11.93 -11.11 5.01
N GLN A 342 -10.66 -11.46 5.23
CA GLN A 342 -9.79 -10.83 6.23
C GLN A 342 -9.24 -9.48 5.77
N ASN A 343 -8.93 -9.31 4.49
CA ASN A 343 -8.52 -8.06 3.87
C ASN A 343 -9.70 -7.08 3.79
N ILE A 344 -10.91 -7.57 3.47
CA ILE A 344 -12.15 -6.80 3.64
C ILE A 344 -12.31 -6.42 5.11
N ARG A 345 -12.06 -7.32 6.07
CA ARG A 345 -12.12 -6.97 7.50
C ARG A 345 -11.07 -5.92 7.90
N HIS A 346 -9.83 -6.01 7.41
CA HIS A 346 -8.79 -5.03 7.69
C HIS A 346 -9.10 -3.68 7.03
N GLN A 347 -9.54 -3.69 5.77
CA GLN A 347 -9.99 -2.49 5.07
C GLN A 347 -11.19 -1.87 5.78
N SER A 348 -12.15 -2.69 6.24
CA SER A 348 -13.28 -2.24 7.06
C SER A 348 -12.85 -1.70 8.44
N ALA A 349 -11.73 -2.18 9.00
CA ALA A 349 -11.19 -1.69 10.26
C ALA A 349 -10.50 -0.34 10.09
N GLU A 350 -9.78 -0.13 8.99
CA GLU A 350 -9.18 1.18 8.65
C GLU A 350 -10.25 2.18 8.21
N GLU A 351 -11.26 1.75 7.46
CA GLU A 351 -12.46 2.54 7.18
C GLU A 351 -13.19 2.90 8.49
N ALA A 352 -13.35 1.97 9.42
CA ALA A 352 -13.95 2.27 10.72
C ALA A 352 -13.13 3.29 11.52
N LYS A 353 -11.79 3.23 11.48
CA LYS A 353 -10.92 4.25 12.09
C LYS A 353 -11.04 5.60 11.40
N CYS A 354 -11.04 5.62 10.06
CA CYS A 354 -11.23 6.82 9.26
C CYS A 354 -12.58 7.47 9.59
N HIS A 355 -13.67 6.70 9.60
CA HIS A 355 -15.00 7.16 10.00
C HIS A 355 -14.97 7.74 11.41
N GLN A 356 -14.36 7.03 12.36
CA GLN A 356 -14.27 7.46 13.76
C GLN A 356 -13.45 8.74 13.95
N SER A 357 -12.47 9.01 13.09
CA SER A 357 -11.66 10.25 13.12
C SER A 357 -12.51 11.52 12.91
N PHE A 358 -13.61 11.42 12.17
CA PHE A 358 -14.56 12.52 11.99
C PHE A 358 -15.46 12.76 13.22
N LYS A 359 -15.45 11.87 14.23
CA LYS A 359 -16.24 12.04 15.46
C LYS A 359 -15.54 12.95 16.47
N THR A 360 -15.38 14.23 16.12
CA THR A 360 -14.66 15.21 16.95
C THR A 360 -15.54 15.95 17.96
N SER A 361 -16.87 15.78 17.90
CA SER A 361 -17.81 16.41 18.82
C SER A 361 -18.95 15.47 19.23
N GLN A 362 -19.68 15.86 20.28
CA GLN A 362 -20.86 15.15 20.78
C GLN A 362 -22.15 15.73 20.16
N TYR A 363 -22.17 15.91 18.84
CA TYR A 363 -23.25 16.59 18.12
C TYR A 363 -24.63 15.95 18.35
N GLU A 364 -24.69 14.65 18.63
CA GLU A 364 -25.93 13.94 18.99
C GLU A 364 -26.51 14.45 20.31
N LYS A 365 -25.66 14.78 21.30
CA LYS A 365 -26.09 15.36 22.56
C LYS A 365 -26.60 16.78 22.37
N PHE A 366 -25.99 17.56 21.48
CA PHE A 366 -26.42 18.93 21.19
C PHE A 366 -27.84 19.00 20.63
N LYS A 367 -28.23 18.03 19.81
CA LYS A 367 -29.64 17.84 19.38
C LYS A 367 -30.55 17.54 20.57
N ASN A 368 -30.14 16.59 21.42
CA ASN A 368 -30.96 16.01 22.48
C ASN A 368 -31.20 16.94 23.69
N ILE A 369 -30.44 18.03 23.81
CA ILE A 369 -30.65 19.08 24.83
C ILE A 369 -31.96 19.85 24.58
N ASN A 370 -32.43 19.96 23.34
CA ASN A 370 -33.64 20.70 23.01
C ASN A 370 -34.90 19.87 23.33
N PRO A 371 -35.94 20.41 23.99
CA PRO A 371 -37.16 19.65 24.27
C PRO A 371 -37.90 19.27 22.98
N ASP A 372 -38.77 18.25 23.08
CA ASP A 372 -39.73 17.93 22.03
C ASP A 372 -40.65 19.13 21.71
N ARG A 373 -41.08 19.25 20.45
CA ARG A 373 -42.09 20.25 20.09
C ARG A 373 -43.39 19.96 20.83
N VAL A 374 -44.08 21.03 21.24
CA VAL A 374 -45.46 20.92 21.74
C VAL A 374 -46.38 20.48 20.60
N GLU A 375 -47.31 19.57 20.88
CA GLU A 375 -48.25 19.07 19.88
C GLU A 375 -49.02 20.21 19.20
N GLY A 376 -49.12 20.16 17.86
CA GLY A 376 -49.73 21.22 17.06
C GLY A 376 -48.81 22.37 16.63
N THR A 377 -47.61 22.50 17.22
CA THR A 377 -46.63 23.55 16.84
C THR A 377 -45.71 23.10 15.70
N CYS A 378 -44.96 24.04 15.09
CA CYS A 378 -44.03 23.80 13.97
C CYS A 378 -44.63 23.29 12.64
N LYS A 379 -45.95 23.04 12.58
CA LYS A 379 -46.63 22.53 11.37
C LYS A 379 -46.60 23.51 10.20
N TRP A 380 -46.65 24.82 10.49
CA TRP A 380 -46.67 25.88 9.49
C TRP A 380 -45.50 25.81 8.51
N VAL A 381 -44.31 25.36 8.95
CA VAL A 381 -43.12 25.22 8.08
C VAL A 381 -43.36 24.14 7.03
N LEU A 382 -43.95 23.01 7.43
CA LEU A 382 -44.17 21.85 6.56
C LEU A 382 -45.23 22.10 5.49
N GLU A 383 -46.12 23.03 5.76
CA GLU A 383 -47.20 23.47 4.87
C GLU A 383 -46.79 24.69 4.03
N HIS A 384 -45.64 25.30 4.32
CA HIS A 384 -45.20 26.50 3.63
C HIS A 384 -44.75 26.17 2.19
N PRO A 385 -45.22 26.91 1.16
CA PRO A 385 -44.88 26.64 -0.23
C PRO A 385 -43.37 26.60 -0.51
N HIS A 386 -42.58 27.51 0.08
CA HIS A 386 -41.12 27.51 -0.09
C HIS A 386 -40.46 26.26 0.51
N PHE A 387 -40.98 25.73 1.62
CA PHE A 387 -40.44 24.50 2.23
C PHE A 387 -40.79 23.29 1.37
N GLN A 388 -42.02 23.21 0.85
CA GLN A 388 -42.44 22.13 -0.05
C GLN A 388 -41.66 22.16 -1.36
N GLN A 389 -41.48 23.35 -1.95
CA GLN A 389 -40.68 23.52 -3.17
C GLN A 389 -39.22 23.11 -2.95
N TRP A 390 -38.61 23.55 -1.85
CA TRP A 390 -37.26 23.14 -1.49
C TRP A 390 -37.16 21.62 -1.28
N LEU A 391 -38.11 21.05 -0.54
CA LEU A 391 -38.16 19.62 -0.28
C LEU A 391 -38.40 18.81 -1.56
N GLU A 392 -39.16 19.29 -2.54
CA GLU A 392 -39.43 18.57 -3.79
C GLU A 392 -38.39 18.82 -4.88
N SER A 393 -37.51 19.81 -4.69
CA SER A 393 -36.47 20.12 -5.65
C SER A 393 -35.45 18.99 -5.78
N SER A 394 -34.88 18.89 -6.97
CA SER A 394 -33.77 18.00 -7.34
C SER A 394 -32.50 18.77 -7.70
N ARG A 395 -32.45 20.05 -7.29
CA ARG A 395 -31.31 20.97 -7.44
C ARG A 395 -30.77 21.36 -6.07
N ASP A 396 -29.56 21.92 -6.08
CA ASP A 396 -28.82 22.43 -4.93
C ASP A 396 -29.45 23.73 -4.40
N ASP A 397 -30.58 23.58 -3.70
CA ASP A 397 -31.35 24.72 -3.21
C ASP A 397 -31.08 24.98 -1.72
N LEU A 398 -30.90 26.26 -1.37
CA LEU A 398 -30.75 26.75 0.00
C LEU A 398 -32.12 27.24 0.52
N LEU A 399 -32.60 26.66 1.61
CA LEU A 399 -33.75 27.18 2.34
C LEU A 399 -33.26 27.95 3.57
N TRP A 400 -33.66 29.21 3.67
CA TRP A 400 -33.30 30.06 4.80
C TRP A 400 -34.54 30.32 5.67
N ILE A 401 -34.47 29.98 6.96
CA ILE A 401 -35.53 30.26 7.92
C ILE A 401 -34.96 31.17 9.01
N SER A 402 -35.56 32.34 9.24
CA SER A 402 -35.14 33.27 10.28
C SER A 402 -36.25 33.49 11.30
N ALA A 403 -35.88 33.65 12.57
CA ALA A 403 -36.80 34.04 13.63
C ALA A 403 -36.05 34.75 14.76
N ASP A 404 -36.77 35.46 15.63
CA ASP A 404 -36.18 36.13 16.79
C ASP A 404 -35.68 35.11 17.84
N PRO A 405 -34.75 35.50 18.72
CA PRO A 405 -34.31 34.69 19.85
C PRO A 405 -35.50 34.20 20.69
N GLY A 406 -35.45 32.94 21.13
CA GLY A 406 -36.54 32.34 21.93
C GLY A 406 -37.77 31.85 21.15
N CYS A 407 -37.89 32.13 19.84
CA CYS A 407 -39.03 31.68 19.02
C CYS A 407 -39.04 30.17 18.67
N GLY A 408 -38.26 29.33 19.36
CA GLY A 408 -38.29 27.88 19.19
C GLY A 408 -37.54 27.33 17.97
N LYS A 409 -36.61 28.07 17.37
CA LYS A 409 -35.82 27.61 16.19
C LYS A 409 -35.13 26.26 16.41
N SER A 410 -34.48 26.06 17.55
CA SER A 410 -33.79 24.79 17.86
C SER A 410 -34.77 23.62 18.06
N VAL A 411 -35.98 23.92 18.56
CA VAL A 411 -37.08 22.95 18.72
C VAL A 411 -37.65 22.57 17.35
N LEU A 412 -37.81 23.55 16.44
CA LEU A 412 -38.18 23.33 15.05
C LEU A 412 -37.14 22.47 14.32
N ALA A 413 -35.86 22.85 14.42
CA ALA A 413 -34.72 22.11 13.86
C ALA A 413 -34.69 20.64 14.30
N ARG A 414 -34.78 20.39 15.61
CA ARG A 414 -34.83 19.04 16.17
C ARG A 414 -36.02 18.27 15.59
N SER A 415 -37.20 18.89 15.57
CA SER A 415 -38.42 18.26 15.05
C SER A 415 -38.33 17.91 13.57
N LEU A 416 -37.69 18.75 12.76
CA LEU A 416 -37.49 18.50 11.33
C LEU A 416 -36.57 17.28 11.14
N VAL A 417 -35.43 17.24 11.82
CA VAL A 417 -34.47 16.12 11.75
C VAL A 417 -35.11 14.81 12.20
N GLU A 418 -35.81 14.80 13.33
CA GLU A 418 -36.22 13.57 14.02
C GLU A 418 -37.54 12.97 13.50
N LYS A 419 -38.52 13.79 13.12
CA LYS A 419 -39.88 13.31 12.83
C LYS A 419 -40.31 13.51 11.39
N GLU A 420 -39.99 14.66 10.78
CA GLU A 420 -40.65 15.06 9.53
C GLU A 420 -39.82 14.73 8.29
N LEU A 421 -38.51 15.04 8.31
CA LEU A 421 -37.60 14.70 7.21
C LEU A 421 -37.29 13.22 7.19
N SER A 422 -37.18 12.60 8.37
CA SER A 422 -37.00 11.15 8.51
C SER A 422 -38.24 10.35 8.06
N ALA A 423 -39.46 10.88 8.26
CA ALA A 423 -40.70 10.20 7.85
C ALA A 423 -41.08 10.42 6.36
N LYS A 424 -40.72 11.57 5.78
CA LYS A 424 -40.96 11.87 4.35
C LYS A 424 -39.82 11.44 3.42
N ALA A 425 -38.66 11.04 3.95
CA ALA A 425 -37.53 10.48 3.18
C ALA A 425 -37.80 9.05 2.69
N ALA A 426 -38.91 8.84 1.99
CA ALA A 426 -39.20 7.60 1.26
C ALA A 426 -38.31 7.42 0.01
N HIS A 427 -37.42 8.38 -0.29
CA HIS A 427 -36.55 8.40 -1.46
C HIS A 427 -35.13 8.82 -1.05
N ASN A 428 -34.23 7.86 -0.88
CA ASN A 428 -32.75 7.95 -1.00
C ASN A 428 -32.00 9.20 -0.49
N ARG A 429 -32.51 9.91 0.54
CA ARG A 429 -31.92 11.17 1.06
C ARG A 429 -31.32 11.01 2.45
N THR A 430 -30.10 11.49 2.62
CA THR A 430 -29.41 11.53 3.92
C THR A 430 -29.52 12.92 4.53
N VAL A 431 -29.94 12.98 5.80
CA VAL A 431 -30.08 14.22 6.57
C VAL A 431 -28.93 14.31 7.57
N CYS A 432 -28.06 15.31 7.41
CA CYS A 432 -26.98 15.59 8.35
C CYS A 432 -27.26 16.93 9.06
N TYR A 433 -26.90 17.04 10.35
CA TYR A 433 -27.18 18.26 11.12
C TYR A 433 -26.01 18.71 11.99
N PHE A 434 -25.90 20.03 12.20
CA PHE A 434 -25.06 20.62 13.23
C PHE A 434 -25.73 21.83 13.87
N PHE A 435 -25.62 21.95 15.20
CA PHE A 435 -26.15 23.07 15.97
C PHE A 435 -24.99 23.97 16.39
N PHE A 436 -24.90 25.15 15.81
CA PHE A 436 -23.95 26.18 16.24
C PHE A 436 -24.46 26.88 17.50
N LYS A 437 -23.52 27.18 18.38
CA LYS A 437 -23.72 27.96 19.60
C LYS A 437 -22.40 28.62 19.94
N ASP A 438 -22.46 29.78 20.59
CA ASP A 438 -21.27 30.48 21.05
C ASP A 438 -20.62 29.75 22.25
N ASN A 439 -19.88 28.69 21.95
CA ASN A 439 -19.01 27.96 22.85
C ASN A 439 -17.92 27.23 22.06
N GLU A 440 -16.85 26.82 22.74
CA GLU A 440 -15.66 26.20 22.11
C GLU A 440 -15.97 24.89 21.36
N GLU A 441 -17.08 24.22 21.67
CA GLU A 441 -17.48 22.94 21.06
C GLU A 441 -18.38 23.12 19.82
N GLN A 442 -19.03 24.28 19.65
CA GLN A 442 -20.09 24.50 18.65
C GLN A 442 -19.87 25.74 17.78
N ASN A 443 -18.72 26.42 17.86
CA ASN A 443 -18.44 27.64 17.10
C ASN A 443 -17.36 27.49 15.98
N ARG A 444 -16.85 26.28 15.74
CA ARG A 444 -15.79 26.02 14.74
C ARG A 444 -16.31 25.27 13.51
N VAL A 445 -16.01 25.79 12.33
CA VAL A 445 -16.37 25.20 11.02
C VAL A 445 -15.78 23.79 10.85
N ALA A 446 -14.55 23.55 11.28
CA ALA A 446 -13.92 22.23 11.22
C ALA A 446 -14.71 21.17 12.01
N ILE A 447 -15.21 21.53 13.20
CA ILE A 447 -16.03 20.65 14.04
C ILE A 447 -17.37 20.37 13.37
N ALA A 448 -17.99 21.39 12.76
CA ALA A 448 -19.23 21.23 12.02
C ALA A 448 -19.05 20.29 10.82
N LEU A 449 -18.02 20.48 10.00
CA LEU A 449 -17.73 19.62 8.84
C LEU A 449 -17.44 18.18 9.26
N CYS A 450 -16.63 17.97 10.31
CA CYS A 450 -16.37 16.64 10.85
C CYS A 450 -17.66 15.97 11.33
N ALA A 451 -18.53 16.67 12.07
CA ALA A 451 -19.81 16.14 12.51
C ALA A 451 -20.73 15.76 11.36
N LEU A 452 -20.75 16.56 10.28
CA LEU A 452 -21.56 16.31 9.09
C LEU A 452 -21.03 15.12 8.29
N LEU A 453 -19.72 15.05 8.05
CA LEU A 453 -19.06 13.93 7.38
C LEU A 453 -19.21 12.62 8.17
N HIS A 454 -19.09 12.67 9.49
CA HIS A 454 -19.33 11.51 10.36
C HIS A 454 -20.77 10.97 10.21
N GLN A 455 -21.77 11.86 10.15
CA GLN A 455 -23.17 11.47 9.91
C GLN A 455 -23.40 10.94 8.50
N LEU A 456 -22.77 11.57 7.51
CA LEU A 456 -22.88 11.20 6.11
C LEU A 456 -22.29 9.81 5.86
N PHE A 457 -21.07 9.56 6.33
CA PHE A 457 -20.41 8.26 6.21
C PHE A 457 -21.10 7.19 7.05
N GLY A 458 -21.67 7.55 8.21
CA GLY A 458 -22.48 6.62 9.00
C GLY A 458 -23.76 6.19 8.29
N SER A 459 -24.35 7.07 7.46
CA SER A 459 -25.59 6.80 6.71
C SER A 459 -25.32 6.24 5.31
N GLN A 460 -24.19 6.58 4.71
CA GLN A 460 -23.74 6.18 3.38
C GLN A 460 -22.25 5.77 3.41
N PRO A 461 -21.94 4.57 3.95
CA PRO A 461 -20.55 4.11 4.13
C PRO A 461 -19.73 4.11 2.84
N GLN A 462 -20.36 3.90 1.68
CA GLN A 462 -19.70 3.91 0.38
C GLN A 462 -19.02 5.22 0.01
N LEU A 463 -19.40 6.34 0.64
CA LEU A 463 -18.79 7.64 0.40
C LEU A 463 -17.46 7.82 1.13
N LEU A 464 -17.20 7.00 2.15
CA LEU A 464 -15.99 7.08 2.97
C LEU A 464 -14.71 6.86 2.14
N ARG A 465 -14.79 6.08 1.06
CA ARG A 465 -13.68 5.87 0.11
C ARG A 465 -13.07 7.16 -0.43
N HIS A 466 -13.87 8.23 -0.52
CA HIS A 466 -13.40 9.52 -1.04
C HIS A 466 -12.59 10.31 0.00
N ALA A 467 -12.70 9.95 1.28
CA ALA A 467 -11.91 10.51 2.36
C ALA A 467 -10.66 9.67 2.70
N MET A 468 -10.59 8.42 2.24
CA MET A 468 -9.50 7.49 2.59
C MET A 468 -8.13 7.98 2.12
N ASP A 469 -8.01 8.56 0.93
CA ASP A 469 -6.72 9.07 0.43
C ASP A 469 -6.20 10.24 1.28
N ALA A 470 -7.10 11.16 1.66
CA ALA A 470 -6.77 12.26 2.57
C ALA A 470 -6.44 11.74 3.98
N TYR A 471 -7.12 10.69 4.44
CA TYR A 471 -6.85 10.03 5.72
C TYR A 471 -5.51 9.29 5.72
N TYR A 472 -5.12 8.60 4.65
CA TYR A 472 -3.81 7.95 4.56
C TYR A 472 -2.65 8.94 4.56
N LYS A 473 -2.88 10.14 3.99
CA LYS A 473 -1.90 11.22 3.95
C LYS A 473 -1.78 11.95 5.29
N ASN A 474 -2.90 12.22 5.96
CA ASN A 474 -2.95 13.14 7.11
C ASN A 474 -3.22 12.45 8.45
N GLY A 475 -3.64 11.18 8.45
CA GLY A 475 -4.07 10.42 9.63
C GLY A 475 -5.17 11.15 10.41
N ASP A 476 -5.10 11.07 11.74
CA ASP A 476 -6.05 11.75 12.63
C ASP A 476 -5.92 13.29 12.59
N ASN A 477 -4.89 13.84 11.94
CA ASN A 477 -4.76 15.29 11.74
C ASN A 477 -5.70 15.82 10.65
N LEU A 478 -6.34 14.93 9.86
CA LEU A 478 -7.33 15.31 8.83
C LEU A 478 -8.44 16.22 9.37
N GLN A 479 -8.84 16.04 10.63
CA GLN A 479 -9.87 16.84 11.28
C GLN A 479 -9.51 18.34 11.45
N ASN A 480 -8.24 18.70 11.30
CA ASN A 480 -7.76 20.08 11.36
C ASN A 480 -7.56 20.71 9.97
N GLU A 481 -7.53 19.90 8.92
CA GLU A 481 -7.27 20.32 7.55
C GLU A 481 -8.59 20.67 6.84
N VAL A 482 -9.13 21.85 7.13
CA VAL A 482 -10.43 22.29 6.60
C VAL A 482 -10.52 22.13 5.08
N ALA A 483 -9.45 22.42 4.33
CA ALA A 483 -9.42 22.28 2.88
C ALA A 483 -9.59 20.84 2.39
N GLU A 484 -9.12 19.85 3.15
CA GLU A 484 -9.25 18.43 2.82
C GLU A 484 -10.61 17.87 3.31
N LEU A 485 -11.23 18.49 4.33
CA LEU A 485 -12.60 18.20 4.76
C LEU A 485 -13.64 18.63 3.72
N TRP A 486 -13.33 19.68 2.95
CA TRP A 486 -14.06 20.07 1.75
C TRP A 486 -13.63 19.18 0.58
N LEU A 487 -14.09 17.92 0.57
CA LEU A 487 -13.81 16.90 -0.45
C LEU A 487 -13.61 17.51 -1.86
N PRO A 488 -12.37 17.56 -2.40
CA PRO A 488 -12.12 18.26 -3.64
C PRO A 488 -12.72 17.51 -4.84
N SER A 489 -13.35 18.27 -5.75
CA SER A 489 -13.74 17.83 -7.09
C SER A 489 -12.53 17.23 -7.84
N PRO A 490 -12.66 16.07 -8.50
CA PRO A 490 -11.60 15.56 -9.38
C PRO A 490 -11.49 16.44 -10.65
N ASN A 491 -10.25 16.76 -11.01
CA ASN A 491 -9.80 17.63 -12.11
C ASN A 491 -10.61 17.56 -13.44
N PRO A 492 -10.64 18.67 -14.24
CA PRO A 492 -11.56 18.89 -15.37
C PRO A 492 -11.17 18.22 -16.71
N SER A 493 -10.48 17.08 -16.69
CA SER A 493 -9.96 16.46 -17.92
C SER A 493 -10.01 14.94 -17.92
N SER A 494 -11.22 14.38 -17.89
CA SER A 494 -11.55 13.13 -18.59
C SER A 494 -13.05 12.89 -18.55
N HIS A 495 -13.61 12.41 -19.65
CA HIS A 495 -15.01 12.02 -19.77
C HIS A 495 -15.31 10.81 -18.87
N PHE A 496 -15.62 11.04 -17.61
CA PHE A 496 -16.37 10.10 -16.78
C PHE A 496 -17.81 10.59 -16.69
N HIS A 497 -18.71 9.77 -17.23
CA HIS A 497 -20.14 9.99 -17.18
C HIS A 497 -20.60 10.12 -15.73
N LYS A 498 -21.39 11.18 -15.46
CA LYS A 498 -22.37 11.33 -14.37
C LYS A 498 -22.21 10.33 -13.21
N VAL A 499 -21.70 10.79 -12.06
CA VAL A 499 -22.22 10.28 -10.78
C VAL A 499 -23.69 10.68 -10.78
N GLU A 500 -24.57 9.73 -11.09
CA GLU A 500 -26.01 9.95 -11.13
C GLU A 500 -26.50 10.36 -9.73
N LYS A 501 -26.97 11.61 -9.62
CA LYS A 501 -27.87 12.16 -8.59
C LYS A 501 -27.68 11.63 -7.16
N LEU A 502 -26.87 12.33 -6.37
CA LEU A 502 -26.96 12.30 -4.91
C LEU A 502 -27.85 13.47 -4.46
N ASP A 503 -29.10 13.20 -4.09
CA ASP A 503 -29.94 14.17 -3.38
C ASP A 503 -29.54 14.10 -1.88
N GLN A 504 -28.74 15.04 -1.37
CA GLN A 504 -28.32 15.07 0.04
C GLN A 504 -28.76 16.38 0.72
N MET A 505 -29.24 16.30 1.96
CA MET A 505 -29.79 17.44 2.71
C MET A 505 -28.90 17.79 3.92
N LEU A 506 -28.31 18.98 3.91
CA LEU A 506 -27.44 19.56 4.92
C LEU A 506 -28.23 20.55 5.80
N LEU A 507 -28.17 20.42 7.13
CA LEU A 507 -28.84 21.33 8.06
C LEU A 507 -27.83 22.04 8.97
N CYS A 508 -27.71 23.36 8.82
CA CYS A 508 -26.81 24.20 9.62
C CYS A 508 -27.64 25.17 10.48
N PHE A 509 -27.50 25.16 11.81
CA PHE A 509 -28.31 26.05 12.67
C PHE A 509 -27.42 27.02 13.45
N GLY A 510 -27.51 28.32 13.16
CA GLY A 510 -26.73 29.41 13.75
C GLY A 510 -27.38 30.06 15.00
N GLY A 511 -26.58 30.30 16.03
CA GLY A 511 -26.85 31.26 17.11
C GLY A 511 -25.79 32.37 17.11
N ASP A 512 -26.24 33.60 16.84
CA ASP A 512 -25.58 34.93 16.84
C ASP A 512 -24.22 35.23 16.13
N GLU A 513 -24.31 36.27 15.29
CA GLU A 513 -23.40 37.31 14.77
C GLU A 513 -21.90 37.11 14.44
N ARG A 514 -21.25 35.94 14.55
CA ARG A 514 -19.82 35.84 14.14
C ARG A 514 -19.42 34.73 13.15
N SER A 515 -20.35 34.26 12.32
CA SER A 515 -20.04 33.41 11.16
C SER A 515 -20.18 34.20 9.85
N ASP A 516 -19.22 35.08 9.61
CA ASP A 516 -19.01 35.68 8.30
C ASP A 516 -17.99 34.83 7.52
N ARG A 517 -18.41 34.45 6.30
CA ARG A 517 -17.68 33.70 5.24
C ARG A 517 -17.76 32.17 5.29
N VAL A 518 -18.89 31.64 4.82
CA VAL A 518 -18.87 30.49 3.91
C VAL A 518 -19.24 31.04 2.54
N SER A 519 -18.27 31.61 1.84
CA SER A 519 -18.45 32.19 0.51
C SER A 519 -18.06 31.19 -0.57
N ASP A 520 -19.02 30.90 -1.45
CA ASP A 520 -18.88 30.52 -2.86
C ASP A 520 -17.54 29.93 -3.30
N SER A 521 -17.38 28.61 -3.21
CA SER A 521 -16.71 27.83 -4.25
C SER A 521 -16.87 26.32 -4.02
N ALA A 522 -17.28 25.62 -5.08
CA ALA A 522 -17.38 24.16 -5.23
C ALA A 522 -18.32 23.42 -4.24
N VAL A 523 -19.62 23.50 -4.49
CA VAL A 523 -20.64 22.64 -3.84
C VAL A 523 -20.67 21.28 -4.54
N VAL A 524 -20.40 20.21 -3.78
CA VAL A 524 -20.90 18.86 -4.07
C VAL A 524 -22.43 18.92 -3.91
N SER A 525 -23.22 18.44 -4.88
CA SER A 525 -24.67 18.65 -4.89
C SER A 525 -25.37 18.36 -3.55
N MET A 526 -25.82 19.41 -2.87
CA MET A 526 -26.42 19.37 -1.53
C MET A 526 -27.49 20.45 -1.39
N GLN A 527 -28.65 20.08 -0.84
CA GLN A 527 -29.68 21.02 -0.37
C GLN A 527 -29.34 21.47 1.05
N VAL A 528 -29.29 22.77 1.32
CA VAL A 528 -28.91 23.30 2.65
C VAL A 528 -30.11 23.97 3.30
N LEU A 529 -30.35 23.76 4.60
CA LEU A 529 -31.30 24.55 5.39
C LEU A 529 -30.60 25.24 6.56
N GLU A 530 -30.66 26.58 6.59
CA GLU A 530 -30.04 27.43 7.62
C GLU A 530 -31.09 28.12 8.51
N LEU A 531 -30.91 28.06 9.85
CA LEU A 531 -31.68 28.86 10.83
C LEU A 531 -30.76 29.86 11.56
N ARG A 532 -31.05 31.17 11.55
CA ARG A 532 -30.30 32.19 12.34
C ARG A 532 -31.15 32.96 13.36
N MET A 533 -30.48 33.54 14.37
CA MET A 533 -31.02 34.55 15.29
C MET A 533 -30.83 35.96 14.70
N CYS A 534 -31.83 36.83 14.79
CA CYS A 534 -31.68 38.28 14.57
C CYS A 534 -31.95 39.02 15.88
N THR A 535 -31.03 39.89 16.30
CA THR A 535 -31.30 40.96 17.26
C THR A 535 -31.44 42.26 16.46
N SER A 536 -32.59 42.94 16.57
CA SER A 536 -32.95 44.05 15.67
C SER A 536 -32.56 45.43 16.20
N ALA A 537 -32.15 46.33 15.27
CA ALA A 537 -32.55 47.76 15.07
C ALA A 537 -31.37 48.57 14.44
N LEU A 538 -31.49 49.43 13.40
CA LEU A 538 -32.47 50.50 13.14
C LEU A 538 -32.59 50.89 11.64
N ASP A 539 -33.84 50.89 11.16
CA ASP A 539 -34.57 51.87 10.29
C ASP A 539 -33.82 52.82 9.33
N VAL A 540 -34.00 52.60 8.01
CA VAL A 540 -34.81 53.36 7.01
C VAL A 540 -34.80 52.61 5.68
#